data_AF-A0AAD6V268-F1
#
_entry.id   AF-A0AAD6V268-F1
#
_cell.length_a   1.000
_cell.length_b   1.000
_cell.length_c   1.000
_cell.angle_alpha   90.00
_cell.angle_beta   90.00
_cell.angle_gamma   90.00
#
_symmetry.space_group_name_H-M   'P 1'
#
loop_
_entity.id
_entity.type
_entity.pdbx_description
1 polymer ?
#
loop_
_entity_poly.entity_id
_entity_poly.type
_entity_poly.pdbx_seq_one_letter_code
_entity_poly.pdbx_strand_id
1 'polypeptide(L)' 'FSGSAVAVERIFSGGRDTIALRRTRLSADTIRTLMLVKHHLKLKRKTFARCFDAVLKKMAEEDADVVELVA' A
#
# COMPACT_ATOMS: atom_id res chain seq x y z
N PHE A 1 -21.05 -2.85 -19.27
CA PHE A 1 -20.79 -2.95 -17.81
C PHE A 1 -19.41 -2.40 -17.45
N SER A 2 -19.22 -1.08 -17.44
CA SER A 2 -17.91 -0.43 -17.22
C SER A 2 -17.82 0.39 -15.92
N GLY A 3 -18.90 0.47 -15.14
CA GLY A 3 -18.96 1.37 -13.97
C GLY A 3 -18.39 0.81 -12.67
N SER A 4 -18.28 -0.51 -12.51
CA SER A 4 -17.87 -1.13 -11.25
C SER A 4 -16.35 -1.12 -11.05
N ALA A 5 -15.57 -1.51 -12.06
CA ALA A 5 -14.11 -1.50 -11.98
C ALA A 5 -13.53 -0.09 -11.76
N VAL A 6 -14.06 0.92 -12.47
CA VAL A 6 -13.66 2.33 -12.31
C VAL A 6 -14.01 2.86 -10.91
N ALA A 7 -15.13 2.42 -10.34
CA ALA A 7 -15.51 2.76 -8.98
C ALA A 7 -14.51 2.16 -7.97
N VAL A 8 -14.10 0.90 -8.17
CA VAL A 8 -13.08 0.24 -7.36
C VAL A 8 -11.75 0.99 -7.45
N GLU A 9 -11.22 1.26 -8.64
CA GLU A 9 -9.95 1.98 -8.80
C GLU A 9 -9.93 3.33 -8.08
N ARG A 10 -11.03 4.10 -8.15
CA ARG A 10 -11.17 5.38 -7.43
C ARG A 10 -11.16 5.20 -5.90
N ILE A 11 -11.71 4.10 -5.39
CA ILE A 11 -11.65 3.77 -3.97
C ILE A 11 -10.21 3.48 -3.55
N PHE A 12 -9.38 2.90 -4.42
CA PHE A 12 -8.00 2.53 -4.08
C PHE A 12 -6.97 3.64 -4.35
N SER A 13 -7.24 4.65 -5.18
CA SER A 13 -6.25 5.64 -5.62
C SER A 13 -5.93 6.79 -4.66
N GLY A 14 -6.65 6.94 -3.55
CA GLY A 14 -6.21 7.76 -2.41
C GLY A 14 -6.53 9.26 -2.54
N GLY A 15 -7.49 9.72 -1.73
CA GLY A 15 -7.61 11.14 -1.35
C GLY A 15 -9.04 11.69 -1.37
N ARG A 16 -9.98 11.07 -2.11
CA ARG A 16 -11.39 11.48 -2.19
C ARG A 16 -12.38 10.35 -1.87
N ASP A 17 -11.87 9.36 -1.13
CA ASP A 17 -12.44 8.03 -0.99
C ASP A 17 -13.89 8.04 -0.45
N THR A 18 -14.19 8.86 0.55
CA THR A 18 -15.51 8.87 1.20
C THR A 18 -16.63 9.44 0.31
N ILE A 19 -16.32 10.44 -0.53
CA ILE A 19 -17.30 11.05 -1.46
C ILE A 19 -17.46 10.17 -2.69
N ALA A 20 -16.37 9.59 -3.20
CA ALA A 20 -16.41 8.64 -4.31
C ALA A 20 -17.28 7.43 -3.94
N LEU A 21 -17.07 6.83 -2.75
CA LEU A 21 -17.84 5.71 -2.23
C LEU A 21 -19.34 5.96 -2.19
N ARG A 22 -19.77 7.12 -1.66
CA ARG A 22 -21.20 7.51 -1.60
C ARG A 22 -21.84 7.68 -2.98
N ARG A 23 -21.05 7.95 -4.02
CA ARG A 23 -21.54 8.09 -5.41
C ARG A 23 -21.47 6.79 -6.22
N THR A 24 -20.84 5.75 -5.69
CA THR A 24 -20.83 4.44 -6.35
C THR A 24 -22.18 3.75 -6.15
N ARG A 25 -22.66 3.01 -7.16
CA ARG A 25 -23.84 2.13 -7.04
C ARG A 25 -23.56 0.83 -6.27
N LEU A 26 -22.55 0.83 -5.40
CA LEU A 26 -22.15 -0.35 -4.64
C LEU A 26 -23.01 -0.47 -3.38
N SER A 27 -23.27 -1.70 -2.95
CA SER A 27 -23.93 -1.93 -1.66
C SER A 27 -23.03 -1.47 -0.51
N ALA A 28 -23.65 -1.08 0.60
CA ALA A 28 -22.92 -0.67 1.81
C ALA A 28 -21.94 -1.76 2.29
N ASP A 29 -22.33 -3.04 2.19
CA ASP A 29 -21.48 -4.18 2.55
C ASP A 29 -20.27 -4.33 1.64
N THR A 30 -20.45 -4.06 0.34
CA THR A 30 -19.33 -4.07 -0.62
C THR A 30 -18.36 -2.94 -0.30
N ILE A 31 -18.88 -1.74 -0.04
CA ILE A 31 -18.08 -0.58 0.37
C ILE A 31 -17.27 -0.88 1.64
N ARG A 32 -17.92 -1.47 2.65
CA ARG A 32 -17.27 -1.86 3.92
C ARG A 32 -16.13 -2.85 3.67
N THR A 33 -16.40 -3.89 2.87
CA THR A 33 -15.39 -4.89 2.51
C THR A 33 -14.21 -4.26 1.78
N LEU A 34 -14.45 -3.41 0.79
CA LEU A 34 -13.39 -2.72 0.05
C LEU A 34 -12.55 -1.80 0.94
N MET A 35 -13.17 -1.11 1.89
CA MET A 35 -12.46 -0.29 2.87
C MET A 35 -11.54 -1.11 3.78
N LEU A 36 -12.00 -2.27 4.25
CA LEU A 36 -11.17 -3.20 5.04
C LEU A 36 -10.00 -3.75 4.23
N VAL A 37 -10.26 -4.19 2.99
CA VAL A 37 -9.19 -4.68 2.08
C VAL A 37 -8.16 -3.59 1.81
N LYS A 38 -8.60 -2.36 1.52
CA LYS A 38 -7.71 -1.21 1.34
C LYS A 38 -6.85 -0.95 2.57
N HIS A 39 -7.44 -1.00 3.76
CA HIS A 39 -6.72 -0.82 5.02
C HIS A 39 -5.65 -1.89 5.20
N HIS A 40 -6.00 -3.16 4.99
CA HIS A 40 -5.07 -4.29 5.11
C HIS A 40 -3.91 -4.21 4.12
N LEU A 41 -4.19 -3.85 2.86
CA LEU A 41 -3.17 -3.65 1.84
C LEU A 41 -2.23 -2.49 2.21
N LYS A 42 -2.75 -1.39 2.75
CA LYS A 42 -1.92 -0.28 3.24
C LYS A 42 -1.01 -0.71 4.39
N LEU A 43 -1.52 -1.49 5.34
CA LEU A 43 -0.71 -2.03 6.45
C LEU A 43 0.39 -2.95 5.92
N LYS A 44 0.03 -3.92 5.09
CA LYS A 44 1.00 -4.84 4.46
C LYS A 44 2.06 -4.09 3.67
N ARG A 45 1.68 -3.08 2.87
CA ARG A 45 2.64 -2.25 2.11
C ARG A 45 3.60 -1.49 3.02
N LYS A 46 3.11 -0.90 4.12
CA LYS A 46 3.96 -0.21 5.11
C LYS A 46 4.91 -1.16 5.84
N THR A 47 4.46 -2.38 6.15
CA THR A 47 5.29 -3.39 6.80
C THR A 47 6.34 -3.93 5.82
N PHE A 48 5.92 -4.22 4.59
CA PHE A 48 6.83 -4.66 3.53
C PHE A 48 7.88 -3.60 3.22
N ALA A 49 7.49 -2.34 3.01
CA ALA A 49 8.43 -1.25 2.75
C ALA A 49 9.46 -1.12 3.89
N ARG A 50 9.01 -1.11 5.15
CA ARG A 50 9.92 -1.05 6.30
C ARG A 50 10.87 -2.25 6.40
N CYS A 51 10.37 -3.47 6.16
CA CYS A 51 11.20 -4.66 6.15
C CYS A 51 12.23 -4.61 5.02
N PHE A 52 11.79 -4.20 3.83
CA PHE A 52 12.63 -4.06 2.66
C PHE A 52 13.71 -2.99 2.84
N ASP A 53 13.36 -1.82 3.37
CA ASP A 53 14.31 -0.75 3.72
C ASP A 53 15.34 -1.24 4.76
N ALA A 54 14.90 -2.02 5.75
CA ALA A 54 15.80 -2.60 6.75
C ALA A 54 16.77 -3.63 6.15
N VAL A 55 16.31 -4.45 5.19
CA VAL A 55 17.16 -5.40 4.47
C VAL A 55 18.17 -4.65 3.60
N LEU A 56 17.75 -3.66 2.84
CA LEU A 56 18.65 -2.84 2.02
C LEU A 56 19.70 -2.13 2.88
N LYS A 57 19.29 -1.60 4.03
CA LYS A 57 20.21 -0.97 4.99
C LYS A 57 21.25 -1.98 5.51
N LYS A 58 20.83 -3.19 5.88
CA LYS A 58 21.77 -4.24 6.30
C LYS A 58 22.76 -4.62 5.21
N MET A 59 22.31 -4.76 3.98
CA MET A 59 23.21 -5.07 2.86
C MET A 59 24.21 -3.93 2.61
N ALA A 60 23.78 -2.68 2.74
CA ALA A 60 24.68 -1.53 2.62
C ALA A 60 25.70 -1.42 3.78
N GLU A 61 25.33 -1.85 4.99
CA GLU A 61 26.25 -1.90 6.15
C GLU A 61 27.25 -3.06 6.02
N GLU A 62 26.83 -4.23 5.52
CA GLU A 62 27.72 -5.37 5.25
C GLU A 62 28.76 -5.07 4.15
N ASP A 63 28.42 -4.28 3.14
CA ASP A 63 29.38 -3.79 2.13
C ASP A 63 30.35 -2.74 2.69
N ALA A 64 29.98 -2.00 3.75
CA ALA A 64 30.81 -0.96 4.35
C ALA A 64 31.92 -1.52 5.27
N ASP A 65 31.69 -2.68 5.90
CA ASP A 65 32.67 -3.33 6.79
C ASP A 65 33.88 -3.94 6.06
N VAL A 66 33.83 -4.09 4.73
CA VAL A 66 34.96 -4.62 3.93
C VAL A 66 35.99 -3.54 3.59
N VAL A 67 35.66 -2.25 3.74
CA VAL A 67 36.50 -1.14 3.24
C VAL A 67 37.45 -0.58 4.32
N GLU A 68 37.36 -1.00 5.59
CA GLU A 68 38.22 -0.49 6.67
C GLU A 68 39.44 -1.38 7.01
N LEU A 69 39.92 -2.22 6.08
CA LEU A 69 41.14 -3.03 6.28
C LEU A 69 42.31 -2.69 5.34
N VAL A 70 42.25 -1.56 4.62
CA VAL A 70 43.38 -1.02 3.85
C VAL A 70 43.44 0.50 4.02
N ALA A 71 43.95 0.96 5.16
CA ALA A 71 44.41 2.33 5.37
C ALA A 71 45.64 2.33 6.29
#